data_AF-A0A535X1N1-F1
#
_entry.id   AF-A0A535X1N1-F1
#
_cell.length_a   1.000
_cell.length_b   1.000
_cell.length_c   1.000
_cell.angle_alpha   90.00
_cell.angle_beta   90.00
_cell.angle_gamma   90.00
#
_symmetry.space_group_name_H-M   'P 1'
#
loop_
_entity.id
_entity.type
_entity.pdbx_description
1 polymer ?
#
loop_
_entity_poly.entity_id
_entity_poly.type
_entity_poly.pdbx_seq_one_letter_code
_entity_poly.pdbx_strand_id
1 'polypeptide(L)' 'MQAGGPGGTVQYHWIRKDNTGPQVSQTYSIVIAAGDSAAHSVVTDSWAAPVSAGTVQLVFTNPNFAVSPQSFTCRT' A
#
# COMPACT_ATOMS: atom_id res chain seq x y z
N MET A 1 6.29 -4.02 -18.70
CA MET A 1 5.05 -3.21 -18.68
C MET A 1 5.35 -1.91 -19.40
N GLN A 2 4.56 -1.54 -20.41
CA GLN A 2 4.77 -0.31 -21.19
C GLN A 2 4.23 0.88 -20.39
N ALA A 3 5.02 1.94 -20.25
CA ALA A 3 4.56 3.20 -19.69
C ALA A 3 3.50 3.82 -20.64
N GLY A 4 2.41 4.38 -20.10
CA GLY A 4 1.33 4.93 -20.91
C GLY A 4 0.32 3.91 -21.44
N GLY A 5 0.00 2.88 -20.64
CA GLY A 5 -1.01 1.86 -20.97
C GLY A 5 -2.44 2.41 -21.11
N PRO A 6 -3.46 1.53 -21.21
CA PRO A 6 -4.85 1.93 -21.47
C PRO A 6 -5.52 2.78 -20.37
N GLY A 7 -4.79 3.12 -19.30
CA GLY A 7 -5.34 3.76 -18.11
C GLY A 7 -6.16 2.79 -17.26
N GLY A 8 -6.81 3.32 -16.22
CA GLY A 8 -7.69 2.55 -15.35
C GLY A 8 -7.59 2.95 -13.88
N THR A 9 -8.27 2.18 -13.04
CA THR A 9 -8.28 2.41 -11.59
C THR A 9 -7.39 1.40 -10.90
N VAL A 10 -6.36 1.90 -10.21
CA VAL A 10 -5.53 1.12 -9.32
C VAL A 10 -6.13 1.16 -7.92
N GLN A 11 -6.42 0.00 -7.33
CA GLN A 11 -6.93 -0.14 -5.96
C GLN A 11 -5.89 -0.80 -5.06
N TYR A 12 -5.73 -0.29 -3.84
CA TYR A 12 -4.75 -0.80 -2.88
C TYR A 12 -5.14 -0.53 -1.43
N HIS A 13 -4.48 -1.21 -0.49
CA HIS A 13 -4.56 -0.96 0.94
C HIS A 13 -3.22 -1.27 1.62
N TRP A 14 -3.09 -0.86 2.88
CA TRP A 14 -1.96 -1.21 3.73
C TRP A 14 -2.36 -2.35 4.67
N ILE A 15 -1.49 -3.36 4.78
CA ILE A 15 -1.57 -4.41 5.79
C ILE A 15 -0.48 -4.12 6.83
N ARG A 16 -0.89 -3.95 8.08
CA ARG A 16 -0.02 -3.74 9.24
C ARG A 16 -0.09 -4.97 10.11
N LYS A 17 1.00 -5.43 10.69
CA LYS A 17 1.01 -6.59 11.58
C LYS A 17 1.97 -6.36 12.72
N ASP A 18 1.49 -6.47 13.95
CA ASP A 18 2.29 -6.59 15.16
C ASP A 18 1.86 -7.82 15.96
N ASN A 19 2.18 -7.85 17.26
CA ASN A 19 1.81 -8.95 18.16
C ASN A 19 0.28 -9.06 18.43
N THR A 20 -0.53 -8.07 18.05
CA THR A 20 -2.00 -8.15 18.12
C THR A 20 -2.63 -8.78 16.89
N GLY A 21 -1.83 -8.95 15.83
CA GLY A 21 -2.25 -9.56 14.58
C GLY A 21 -2.28 -8.58 13.41
N PRO A 22 -2.79 -9.01 12.24
CA PRO A 22 -2.89 -8.17 11.07
C PRO A 22 -4.04 -7.16 11.19
N GLN A 23 -3.83 -5.95 10.68
CA GLN A 23 -4.79 -4.87 10.54
C GLN A 23 -4.75 -4.37 9.09
N VAL A 24 -5.90 -4.27 8.45
CA VAL A 24 -6.02 -3.82 7.06
C VAL A 24 -6.60 -2.41 7.06
N SER A 25 -5.94 -1.48 6.38
CA SER A 25 -6.46 -0.12 6.22
C SER A 25 -7.69 -0.11 5.30
N GLN A 26 -8.36 1.05 5.21
CA GLN A 26 -9.32 1.27 4.13
C GLN A 26 -8.67 1.07 2.75
N THR A 27 -9.51 0.78 1.75
CA THR A 27 -9.10 0.71 0.34
C THR A 27 -8.97 2.12 -0.24
N TYR A 28 -7.85 2.37 -0.90
CA TYR A 28 -7.56 3.59 -1.64
C TYR A 28 -7.61 3.31 -3.15
N SER A 29 -7.83 4.38 -3.93
CA SER A 29 -7.88 4.29 -5.40
C SER A 29 -7.07 5.40 -6.04
N ILE A 30 -6.36 5.09 -7.12
CA ILE A 30 -5.71 6.05 -8.01
C ILE A 30 -6.29 5.86 -9.41
N VAL A 31 -6.74 6.94 -10.03
CA VAL A 31 -7.22 6.94 -11.41
C VAL A 31 -6.07 7.36 -12.32
N ILE A 32 -5.76 6.51 -13.30
CA ILE A 32 -4.68 6.69 -14.27
C ILE A 32 -5.33 6.95 -15.63
N ALA A 33 -5.01 8.08 -16.26
CA ALA A 33 -5.48 8.35 -17.62
C ALA A 33 -4.76 7.44 -18.63
N ALA A 34 -5.41 7.16 -19.76
CA ALA A 34 -4.75 6.43 -20.85
C ALA A 34 -3.53 7.22 -21.36
N GLY A 35 -2.40 6.55 -21.58
CA GLY A 35 -1.16 7.21 -21.97
C GLY A 35 -0.39 7.88 -20.83
N ASP A 36 -0.91 7.86 -19.59
CA ASP A 36 -0.19 8.42 -18.44
C ASP A 36 1.02 7.55 -18.06
N SER A 37 2.18 8.20 -17.97
CA SER A 37 3.46 7.61 -17.57
C SER A 37 4.07 8.29 -16.35
N ALA A 38 3.33 9.18 -15.69
CA ALA A 38 3.78 9.89 -14.50
C ALA A 38 3.88 8.93 -13.31
N ALA A 39 4.71 9.31 -12.33
CA ALA A 39 4.74 8.62 -11.04
C ALA A 39 3.51 9.04 -10.22
N HIS A 40 2.78 8.05 -9.69
CA HIS A 40 1.64 8.29 -8.79
C HIS A 40 2.03 7.95 -7.36
N SER A 41 1.64 8.82 -6.42
CA SER A 41 1.88 8.61 -5.00
C SER A 41 0.76 7.81 -4.37
N VAL A 42 1.13 6.90 -3.48
CA VAL A 42 0.17 6.23 -2.59
C VAL A 42 -0.03 7.06 -1.33
N VAL A 43 -1.20 6.90 -0.69
CA VAL A 43 -1.46 7.53 0.60
C VAL A 43 -0.46 7.01 1.62
N THR A 44 0.20 7.94 2.32
CA THR A 44 1.14 7.64 3.39
C THR A 44 0.46 6.78 4.46
N ASP A 45 1.10 5.68 4.83
CA ASP A 45 0.64 4.86 5.95
C ASP A 45 0.84 5.62 7.27
N SER A 46 -0.25 5.93 7.97
CA SER A 46 -0.21 6.47 9.34
C SER A 46 -0.82 5.46 10.30
N TRP A 47 0.02 4.80 11.11
CA TRP A 47 -0.43 3.92 12.17
C TRP A 47 -0.21 4.55 13.55
N ALA A 48 -1.30 4.91 14.20
CA ALA A 48 -1.28 5.74 15.40
C ALA A 48 -0.69 5.06 16.66
N ALA A 49 -0.69 3.73 16.74
CA ALA A 49 -0.23 3.02 17.94
C ALA A 49 0.13 1.56 17.64
N PRO A 50 1.29 1.27 17.02
CA PRO A 50 1.84 -0.06 17.08
C PRO A 50 2.15 -0.43 18.54
N VAL A 51 1.66 -1.58 19.01
CA VAL A 51 1.94 -2.04 20.38
C VAL A 51 3.22 -2.87 20.47
N SER A 52 3.76 -3.31 19.33
CA SER A 52 5.09 -3.92 19.24
C SER A 52 5.72 -3.66 17.88
N ALA A 53 7.01 -4.02 17.76
CA ALA A 53 7.66 -4.17 16.46
C ALA A 53 6.83 -5.10 15.54
N GLY A 54 6.93 -4.89 14.24
CA GLY A 54 6.04 -5.54 13.29
C GLY A 54 6.42 -5.28 11.84
N THR A 55 5.47 -5.51 10.94
CA THR A 55 5.62 -5.28 9.50
C THR A 55 4.49 -4.44 8.93
N VAL A 56 4.82 -3.64 7.90
CA VAL A 56 3.85 -2.94 7.06
C VAL A 56 4.02 -3.38 5.60
N GLN A 57 2.92 -3.53 4.88
CA GLN A 57 2.92 -3.98 3.50
C GLN A 57 1.87 -3.24 2.68
N LEU A 58 2.26 -2.76 1.50
CA LEU A 58 1.34 -2.22 0.50
C LEU A 58 0.83 -3.34 -0.41
N VAL A 59 -0.48 -3.48 -0.53
CA VAL A 59 -1.12 -4.51 -1.35
C VAL A 59 -2.06 -3.86 -2.35
N PHE A 60 -1.82 -4.11 -3.64
CA PHE A 60 -2.69 -3.74 -4.74
C PHE A 60 -3.69 -4.87 -4.98
N THR A 61 -4.98 -4.55 -4.94
CA THR A 61 -6.06 -5.51 -5.21
C THR A 61 -6.49 -5.49 -6.68
N ASN A 62 -6.24 -4.37 -7.37
CA ASN A 62 -6.48 -4.24 -8.79
C ASN A 62 -5.45 -3.26 -9.40
N PRO A 63 -4.55 -3.70 -10.29
CA PRO A 63 -4.22 -5.11 -10.56
C PRO A 63 -3.65 -5.80 -9.31
N ASN A 64 -3.83 -7.12 -9.18
CA ASN A 64 -3.40 -7.86 -7.98
C ASN A 64 -1.87 -8.00 -7.92
N PHE A 65 -1.24 -7.32 -6.97
CA PHE A 65 0.19 -7.36 -6.71
C PHE A 65 0.48 -6.90 -5.27
N ALA A 66 1.50 -7.42 -4.62
CA ALA A 66 1.90 -6.97 -3.29
C ALA A 66 3.39 -6.66 -3.26
N VAL A 67 3.76 -5.56 -2.60
CA VAL A 67 5.17 -5.27 -2.32
C VAL A 67 5.67 -6.15 -1.18
N SER A 68 6.97 -6.35 -1.06
CA SER A 68 7.54 -7.06 0.10
C SER A 68 7.25 -6.31 1.40
N PRO A 69 6.83 -7.00 2.48
CA PRO A 69 6.64 -6.36 3.78
C PRO A 69 7.92 -5.68 4.27
N GLN A 70 7.78 -4.50 4.85
CA GLN A 70 8.85 -3.76 5.50
C GLN A 70 8.71 -3.87 7.02
N SER A 71 9.80 -4.19 7.71
CA SER A 71 9.82 -4.29 9.16
C SER A 71 10.02 -2.93 9.81
N PHE A 72 9.40 -2.72 10.97
CA PHE A 72 9.65 -1.56 11.83
C PHE A 72 9.86 -2.02 13.27
N THR A 73 10.56 -1.20 14.04
CA THR A 73 10.80 -1.40 15.48
C THR A 73 10.23 -0.22 16.26
N CYS A 74 9.56 -0.47 17.37
CA CYS A 74 9.18 0.60 18.31
C CYS A 74 10.45 1.13 18.98
N ARG A 75 10.64 2.45 19.00
CA ARG A 75 11.63 3.08 19.88
C ARG A 75 11.03 3.17 21.29
N THR A 76 11.78 2.68 22.26
CA THR A 76 11.58 2.92 23.69
C THR A 76 11.93 4.34 24.06
#